data_AF-A0A977KXG0-F1
#
_entry.id   AF-A0A977KXG0-F1
#
_cell.length_a   1.000
_cell.length_b   1.000
_cell.length_c   1.000
_cell.angle_alpha   90.00
_cell.angle_beta   90.00
_cell.angle_gamma   90.00
#
_symmetry.space_group_name_H-M   'P 1'
#
loop_
_entity.id
_entity.type
_entity.pdbx_description
1 polymer ?
#
loop_
_entity_poly.entity_id
_entity_poly.type
_entity_poly.pdbx_seq_one_letter_code
_entity_poly.pdbx_strand_id
1 'polypeptide(L)'
;MLKPLPPQPYSGYCEFDWGAGFLLRQQGKPEILCISDTIGGSKYELSYENIWRSSGFKCISKRTGLICSNPDGHGFFLSRDKWNIF
;
A
#
# COMPACT_ATOMS: atom_id res chain seq x y z
N MET A 1 2.33 -10.43 2.91
CA MET A 1 2.76 -9.42 3.89
C MET A 1 3.86 -8.54 3.34
N LEU A 2 3.92 -7.31 3.81
CA LEU A 2 4.99 -6.35 3.63
C LEU A 2 6.33 -6.94 4.12
N LYS A 3 7.41 -6.60 3.41
CA LYS A 3 8.77 -7.06 3.70
C LYS A 3 9.71 -5.86 3.77
N PRO A 4 10.37 -5.61 4.93
CA PRO A 4 10.21 -6.31 6.21
C PRO A 4 8.81 -6.13 6.82
N LEU A 5 8.38 -7.02 7.72
CA LEU A 5 7.10 -6.85 8.42
C LEU A 5 7.23 -5.70 9.44
N PRO A 6 6.34 -4.68 9.42
CA PRO A 6 6.38 -3.60 10.39
C PRO A 6 6.03 -4.08 11.81
N PRO A 7 6.60 -3.47 12.87
CA PRO A 7 6.13 -3.70 14.23
C PRO A 7 4.67 -3.23 14.36
N GLN A 8 3.89 -3.94 15.17
CA GLN A 8 2.56 -3.46 15.54
C GLN A 8 2.69 -2.28 16.52
N PRO A 9 1.73 -1.35 16.56
CA PRO A 9 1.72 -0.24 17.52
C PRO A 9 1.82 -0.68 18.98
N TYR A 10 1.15 -1.78 19.33
CA TYR A 10 1.22 -2.42 20.64
C TYR A 10 0.85 -3.91 20.53
N SER A 11 1.12 -4.68 21.60
CA SER A 11 0.82 -6.11 21.65
C SER A 11 -0.69 -6.38 21.52
N GLY A 12 -1.09 -7.22 20.57
CA GLY A 12 -2.50 -7.51 20.30
C GLY A 12 -3.24 -6.40 19.54
N TYR A 13 -2.53 -5.46 18.92
CA TYR A 13 -3.16 -4.45 18.05
C TYR A 13 -3.90 -5.10 16.88
N CYS A 14 -3.30 -6.12 16.27
CA CYS A 14 -3.89 -6.89 15.19
C CYS A 14 -3.83 -8.38 15.53
N GLU A 15 -5.00 -8.99 15.65
CA GLU A 15 -5.17 -10.43 15.86
C GLU A 15 -5.23 -11.22 14.54
N PHE A 16 -5.10 -10.53 13.39
CA PHE A 16 -5.17 -11.10 12.05
C PHE A 16 -3.88 -10.83 11.25
N ASP A 17 -4.00 -10.75 9.91
CA ASP A 17 -2.89 -10.54 8.99
C ASP A 17 -2.39 -9.09 9.00
N TRP A 18 -1.53 -8.79 9.97
CA TRP A 18 -0.83 -7.51 10.05
C TRP A 18 0.16 -7.34 8.89
N GLY A 19 0.19 -6.15 8.32
CA GLY A 19 1.11 -5.84 7.23
C GLY A 19 0.73 -6.49 5.92
N ALA A 20 -0.54 -6.81 5.69
CA ALA A 20 -0.97 -7.38 4.42
C ALA A 20 -0.98 -6.37 3.26
N GLY A 21 -0.94 -5.07 3.56
CA GLY A 21 -0.87 -4.01 2.55
C GLY A 21 -0.98 -2.62 3.18
N PHE A 22 -1.29 -1.63 2.33
CA PHE A 22 -1.53 -0.25 2.74
C PHE A 22 -2.96 0.17 2.42
N LEU A 23 -3.56 0.97 3.29
CA LEU A 23 -4.73 1.80 2.97
C LEU A 23 -4.24 3.20 2.62
N LEU A 24 -4.45 3.63 1.38
CA LEU A 24 -4.19 5.00 0.95
C LEU A 24 -5.51 5.73 0.77
N ARG A 25 -5.81 6.64 1.69
CA ARG A 25 -7.00 7.51 1.65
C ARG A 25 -6.75 8.68 0.71
N GLN A 26 -7.82 9.35 0.28
CA GLN A 26 -7.72 10.55 -0.57
C GLN A 26 -6.97 11.69 0.14
N GLN A 27 -7.00 11.69 1.47
CA GLN A 27 -6.31 12.67 2.31
C GLN A 27 -5.55 11.96 3.43
N GLY A 28 -4.45 12.56 3.87
CA GLY A 28 -3.62 12.05 4.96
C GLY A 28 -2.69 10.88 4.58
N LYS A 29 -1.93 10.39 5.56
CA LYS A 29 -0.88 9.37 5.38
C LYS A 29 -1.47 7.97 5.16
N PRO A 30 -0.78 7.09 4.42
CA PRO A 30 -1.18 5.70 4.33
C PRO A 30 -1.09 4.97 5.68
N GLU A 31 -2.00 4.02 5.88
CA GLU A 31 -2.06 3.16 7.05
C GLU A 31 -1.63 1.73 6.68
N ILE A 32 -1.01 1.01 7.61
CA ILE A 32 -0.70 -0.42 7.45
C ILE A 32 -1.95 -1.21 7.80
N LEU A 33 -2.32 -2.14 6.93
CA LEU A 33 -3.53 -2.92 7.10
C LEU A 33 -3.35 -4.10 8.07
N CYS A 34 -4.35 -4.29 8.92
CA CYS A 34 -4.69 -5.53 9.59
C CYS A 34 -5.89 -6.13 8.85
N ILE A 35 -5.71 -7.21 8.10
CA ILE A 35 -6.82 -7.82 7.35
C ILE A 35 -7.10 -9.23 7.84
N SER A 36 -8.33 -9.69 7.64
CA SER A 36 -8.72 -11.10 7.82
C SER A 36 -9.27 -11.61 6.48
N ASP A 37 -10.33 -12.41 6.49
CA ASP A 37 -11.00 -12.99 5.32
C ASP A 37 -11.62 -11.94 4.37
N THR A 38 -10.76 -11.32 3.58
CA THR A 38 -11.17 -10.29 2.61
C THR A 38 -11.60 -10.94 1.31
N ILE A 39 -12.86 -10.74 0.92
CA ILE A 39 -13.32 -11.05 -0.44
C ILE A 39 -12.79 -9.95 -1.37
N GLY A 40 -11.77 -10.27 -2.16
CA GLY A 40 -11.19 -9.34 -3.11
C GLY A 40 -12.17 -8.95 -4.23
N GLY A 41 -12.15 -7.67 -4.61
CA GLY A 41 -12.87 -7.16 -5.78
C GLY A 41 -12.19 -7.49 -7.12
N SER A 42 -12.59 -6.78 -8.18
CA SER A 42 -11.95 -6.91 -9.49
C SER A 42 -10.45 -6.61 -9.39
N LYS A 43 -9.63 -7.49 -9.96
CA LYS A 43 -8.18 -7.34 -10.01
C LYS A 43 -7.83 -6.45 -11.21
N TYR A 44 -7.24 -5.30 -10.95
CA TYR A 44 -6.60 -4.48 -11.97
C TYR A 44 -5.09 -4.68 -11.91
N GLU A 45 -4.49 -5.13 -13.01
CA GLU A 45 -3.04 -5.26 -13.12
C GLU A 45 -2.44 -4.02 -13.77
N LEU A 46 -1.45 -3.42 -13.13
CA LEU A 46 -0.68 -2.29 -13.67
C LEU A 46 0.69 -2.77 -14.14
N SER A 47 0.86 -2.95 -15.45
CA SER A 47 2.14 -3.37 -16.02
C SER A 47 3.26 -2.39 -15.73
N TYR A 48 4.51 -2.86 -15.72
CA TYR A 48 5.67 -2.00 -15.53
C TYR A 48 5.77 -0.89 -16.58
N GLU A 49 6.42 0.20 -16.18
CA GLU A 49 6.62 1.43 -16.94
C GLU A 49 5.31 2.17 -17.30
N ASN A 50 4.21 1.83 -16.63
CA ASN A 50 2.93 2.51 -16.75
C ASN A 50 2.57 3.31 -15.51
N ILE A 51 1.62 4.24 -15.71
CA ILE A 51 1.07 5.09 -14.65
C ILE A 51 -0.44 4.92 -14.63
N TRP A 52 -0.97 4.54 -13.47
CA TRP A 52 -2.39 4.56 -13.19
C TRP A 52 -2.79 5.87 -12.50
N ARG A 53 -3.92 6.45 -12.90
CA ARG A 53 -4.52 7.61 -12.25
C ARG A 53 -6.02 7.43 -12.14
N SER A 54 -6.56 7.73 -10.97
CA SER A 54 -8.02 7.76 -10.74
C SER A 54 -8.32 8.63 -9.53
N SER A 55 -9.35 9.47 -9.62
CA SER A 55 -9.84 10.27 -8.47
C SER A 55 -8.75 11.03 -7.70
N GLY A 56 -7.74 11.53 -8.42
CA GLY A 56 -6.59 12.24 -7.83
C GLY A 56 -5.46 11.36 -7.29
N PHE A 57 -5.65 10.04 -7.21
CA PHE A 57 -4.57 9.10 -6.93
C PHE A 57 -3.68 8.92 -8.16
N LYS A 58 -2.39 8.68 -7.91
CA LYS A 58 -1.40 8.37 -8.93
C LYS A 58 -0.52 7.23 -8.47
N CYS A 59 -0.44 6.17 -9.27
CA CYS A 59 0.47 5.04 -9.04
C CYS A 59 1.40 4.86 -10.24
N ILE A 60 2.71 4.88 -10.00
CA ILE A 60 3.76 4.68 -11.01
C ILE A 60 4.37 3.30 -10.78
N SER A 61 4.23 2.40 -11.75
CA SER A 61 4.80 1.05 -11.69
C SER A 61 6.12 1.03 -12.45
N LYS A 62 7.21 0.72 -11.76
CA LYS A 62 8.54 0.48 -12.34
C LYS A 62 9.04 -0.90 -11.95
N ARG A 63 10.00 -1.43 -12.70
CA ARG A 63 10.66 -2.70 -12.32
C ARG A 63 11.33 -2.64 -10.93
N THR A 64 11.70 -1.46 -10.47
CA THR A 64 12.32 -1.23 -9.15
C THR A 64 11.31 -1.10 -8.01
N GLY A 65 10.03 -0.88 -8.32
CA GLY A 65 8.95 -0.76 -7.33
C GLY A 65 7.77 0.09 -7.82
N LEU A 66 6.73 0.11 -6.99
CA LEU A 66 5.50 0.86 -7.15
C LEU A 66 5.54 2.08 -6.22
N ILE A 67 5.24 3.27 -6.75
CA ILE A 67 5.00 4.47 -5.94
C ILE A 67 3.56 4.89 -6.15
N CYS A 68 2.78 4.95 -5.07
CA CYS A 68 1.41 5.47 -5.09
C CYS A 68 1.31 6.70 -4.19
N SER A 69 0.60 7.74 -4.65
CA SER A 69 0.32 8.94 -3.86
C SER A 69 -1.12 9.39 -4.01
N ASN A 70 -1.62 10.07 -2.98
CA ASN A 70 -2.90 10.77 -2.98
C ASN A 70 -2.72 12.26 -3.36
N PRO A 71 -3.81 13.03 -3.51
CA PRO A 71 -3.77 14.47 -3.79
C PRO A 71 -2.97 15.32 -2.80
N ASP A 72 -2.90 14.91 -1.54
CA ASP A 72 -2.14 15.63 -0.49
C ASP A 72 -0.62 15.40 -0.60
N GLY A 73 -0.18 14.54 -1.53
CA GLY A 73 1.22 14.18 -1.71
C GLY A 73 1.70 13.07 -0.76
N HIS A 74 0.83 12.54 0.09
CA HIS A 74 1.10 11.37 0.91
C HIS A 74 1.01 10.08 0.09
N GLY A 75 1.79 9.08 0.46
CA GLY A 75 1.92 7.89 -0.34
C GLY A 75 2.82 6.81 0.23
N PHE A 76 3.06 5.80 -0.59
CA PHE A 76 3.97 4.71 -0.25
C PHE A 76 4.81 4.31 -1.45
N PHE A 77 5.98 3.78 -1.15
CA PHE A 77 6.78 2.99 -2.07
C PHE A 77 6.72 1.53 -1.65
N LEU A 78 6.64 0.62 -2.63
CA LEU A 78 6.59 -0.83 -2.42
C LEU A 78 7.42 -1.56 -3.49
N SER A 79 8.29 -2.47 -3.07
CA SER A 79 8.89 -3.49 -3.92
C SER A 79 8.83 -4.86 -3.24
N ARG A 80 9.49 -5.87 -3.83
CA ARG A 80 9.53 -7.23 -3.27
C ARG A 80 10.20 -7.30 -1.89
N ASP A 81 11.16 -6.41 -1.63
CA ASP A 81 12.07 -6.52 -0.48
C ASP A 81 12.12 -5.27 0.40
N LYS A 82 11.48 -4.16 -0.01
CA LYS A 82 11.45 -2.91 0.76
C LYS A 82 10.16 -2.13 0.52
N TRP A 83 9.78 -1.35 1.53
CA TRP A 83 8.68 -0.40 1.46
C TRP A 83 8.94 0.77 2.41
N ASN A 84 8.25 1.88 2.17
CA ASN A 84 8.18 3.02 3.09
C ASN A 84 6.90 3.83 2.80
N ILE A 85 6.44 4.59 3.79
CA ILE A 85 5.37 5.58 3.66
C ILE A 85 5.95 7.00 3.68
N PHE A 86 5.25 7.97 3.09
CA PHE A 86 5.60 9.39 3.09
C PHE A 86 4.34 10.27 3.12
#